data_AF-A0A2L2Z271-F1
#
_entry.id   AF-A0A2L2Z271-F1
#
_cell.length_a   1.000
_cell.length_b   1.000
_cell.length_c   1.000
_cell.angle_alpha   90.00
_cell.angle_beta   90.00
_cell.angle_gamma   90.00
#
_symmetry.space_group_name_H-M   'P 1'
#
loop_
_entity.id
_entity.type
_entity.pdbx_description
1 polymer ?
#
loop_
_entity_poly.entity_id
_entity_poly.type
_entity_poly.pdbx_seq_one_letter_code
_entity_poly.pdbx_strand_id
1 'polypeptide(L)'
;ENRLQNLQVLEDDNGLFRIKTRLSLKDDLENFKFPIVLPSDHPIVEKRVLWKHCSLGHAGVQIVMTQLREEFWILKFRKTVR
;
A
#
# COMPACT_ATOMS: atom_id res chain seq x y z
N GLU A 1 -11.52 -15.80 -4.81
CA GLU A 1 -12.31 -15.49 -3.60
C GLU A 1 -11.45 -15.85 -2.39
N ASN A 2 -11.28 -15.13 -1.29
CA ASN A 2 -11.74 -13.85 -0.77
C ASN A 2 -10.46 -13.19 -0.20
N ARG A 3 -9.89 -12.21 -0.93
CA ARG A 3 -8.51 -11.71 -0.72
C ARG A 3 -8.36 -10.86 0.55
N LEU A 4 -9.46 -10.65 1.28
CA LEU A 4 -9.58 -9.70 2.39
C LEU A 4 -10.01 -10.37 3.70
N GLN A 5 -10.28 -11.69 3.76
CA GLN A 5 -10.87 -12.35 4.95
C GLN A 5 -10.09 -12.18 6.25
N ASN A 6 -8.78 -11.94 6.16
CA ASN A 6 -7.90 -11.78 7.33
C ASN A 6 -7.42 -10.34 7.52
N LEU A 7 -8.01 -9.39 6.81
CA LEU A 7 -7.64 -7.97 6.86
C LEU A 7 -8.79 -7.18 7.50
N GLN A 8 -8.47 -6.30 8.44
CA GLN A 8 -9.43 -5.35 8.98
C GLN A 8 -9.65 -4.23 7.95
N VAL A 9 -10.51 -4.50 6.97
CA VAL A 9 -10.83 -3.56 5.90
C VAL A 9 -11.89 -2.57 6.38
N LEU A 10 -11.67 -1.30 6.08
CA LEU A 10 -12.57 -0.17 6.31
C LEU A 10 -12.86 0.48 4.96
N GLU A 11 -13.99 1.15 4.84
CA GLU A 11 -14.29 2.03 3.70
C GLU A 11 -14.25 3.47 4.22
N ASP A 12 -13.53 4.36 3.54
CA ASP A 12 -13.51 5.79 3.88
C ASP A 12 -14.60 6.57 3.15
N ASP A 13 -14.84 7.83 3.54
CA ASP A 13 -15.86 8.72 2.96
C ASP A 13 -15.79 8.86 1.43
N ASN A 14 -14.63 8.57 0.82
CA ASN A 14 -14.43 8.54 -0.63
C ASN A 14 -14.79 7.19 -1.31
N GLY A 15 -15.29 6.21 -0.56
CA GLY A 15 -15.59 4.86 -1.05
C GLY A 15 -14.35 3.99 -1.29
N LEU A 16 -13.20 4.37 -0.69
CA LEU A 16 -11.95 3.62 -0.84
C LEU A 16 -11.77 2.62 0.29
N PHE A 17 -11.35 1.41 -0.07
CA PHE A 17 -10.98 0.39 0.91
C PHE A 17 -9.62 0.72 1.54
N ARG A 18 -9.58 0.77 2.87
CA ARG A 18 -8.39 0.99 3.70
C ARG A 18 -8.20 -0.16 4.67
N ILE A 19 -6.98 -0.33 5.20
CA ILE A 19 -6.71 -1.35 6.22
C ILE A 19 -6.40 -0.72 7.54
N LYS A 20 -7.10 -1.14 8.60
CA LYS A 20 -6.70 -0.79 9.97
C LYS A 20 -5.41 -1.53 10.34
N THR A 21 -4.33 -0.78 10.45
CA THR A 21 -3.04 -1.33 10.93
C THR A 21 -2.96 -1.28 12.45
N ARG A 22 -2.00 -2.01 13.02
CA ARG A 22 -1.69 -1.94 14.47
C ARG A 22 -1.14 -0.57 14.91
N LEU A 23 -0.76 0.28 13.95
CA LEU A 23 -0.24 1.63 14.17
C LEU A 23 -1.35 2.67 14.31
N SER A 24 -2.62 2.25 14.25
CA SER A 24 -3.79 3.14 14.38
C SER A 24 -3.84 3.94 15.69
N LEU A 25 -3.06 3.56 16.70
CA LEU A 25 -3.02 4.21 18.02
C LEU A 25 -1.93 5.30 18.14
N LYS A 26 -1.07 5.45 17.13
CA LYS A 26 0.04 6.42 17.16
C LYS A 26 -0.36 7.70 16.41
N ASP A 27 0.17 8.84 16.85
CA ASP A 27 0.01 10.12 16.14
C ASP A 27 0.93 10.12 14.91
N ASP A 28 0.46 9.46 13.85
CA ASP A 28 1.12 9.39 12.55
C ASP A 28 0.13 9.78 11.44
N LEU A 29 0.63 9.92 10.20
CA LEU A 29 -0.16 10.22 9.02
C LEU A 29 -1.31 9.21 8.82
N GLU A 30 -2.47 9.69 8.39
CA GLU A 30 -3.66 8.85 8.24
C GLU A 30 -3.44 7.69 7.27
N ASN A 31 -2.78 7.92 6.14
CA ASN A 31 -2.45 6.87 5.17
C ASN A 31 -1.46 5.83 5.73
N PHE A 32 -0.62 6.21 6.68
CA PHE A 32 0.29 5.28 7.35
C PHE A 32 -0.46 4.37 8.33
N LYS A 33 -1.45 4.93 9.02
CA LYS A 33 -2.33 4.20 9.96
C LYS A 33 -3.36 3.35 9.23
N PHE A 34 -3.90 3.89 8.14
CA PHE A 34 -5.00 3.36 7.33
C PHE A 34 -4.65 3.40 5.84
N PRO A 35 -3.68 2.59 5.38
CA PRO A 35 -3.25 2.57 3.98
C PRO A 35 -4.36 2.09 3.06
N ILE A 36 -4.37 2.65 1.86
CA ILE A 36 -5.38 2.36 0.82
C ILE A 36 -5.07 1.00 0.18
N VAL A 37 -6.06 0.14 0.11
CA VAL A 37 -5.95 -1.18 -0.53
C VAL A 37 -5.90 -1.00 -2.04
N LEU A 38 -4.84 -1.51 -2.66
CA LEU A 38 -4.71 -1.52 -4.11
C LEU A 38 -4.62 -2.95 -4.67
N PRO A 39 -5.38 -3.28 -5.72
CA PRO A 39 -5.23 -4.54 -6.41
C PRO A 39 -3.90 -4.58 -7.16
N SER A 40 -3.17 -5.68 -7.04
CA SER A 40 -1.83 -5.90 -7.65
C SER A 40 -1.75 -5.61 -9.14
N ASP A 41 -2.87 -5.81 -9.82
CA ASP A 41 -3.01 -5.94 -11.27
C ASP A 41 -3.42 -4.61 -11.92
N HIS A 42 -3.68 -3.58 -11.11
CA HIS A 42 -4.14 -2.30 -11.63
C HIS A 42 -2.96 -1.48 -12.18
N PRO A 43 -3.07 -0.88 -13.38
CA PRO A 43 -1.99 -0.11 -14.01
C PRO A 43 -1.42 1.02 -13.13
N ILE A 44 -2.24 1.56 -12.22
CA ILE A 44 -1.79 2.59 -11.26
C ILE A 44 -0.69 2.07 -10.34
N VAL A 45 -0.71 0.79 -9.97
CA VAL A 45 0.27 0.20 -9.05
C VAL A 45 1.61 0.12 -9.75
N GLU A 46 1.65 -0.33 -11.00
CA GLU A 46 2.87 -0.36 -11.80
C GLU A 46 3.49 1.04 -11.95
N LYS A 47 2.68 2.04 -12.31
CA LYS A 47 3.14 3.44 -12.41
C LYS A 47 3.67 3.97 -11.08
N ARG A 48 3.02 3.65 -9.96
CA ARG A 48 3.47 4.05 -8.62
C ARG A 48 4.78 3.38 -8.23
N VAL A 49 4.92 2.09 -8.50
CA VAL A 49 6.15 1.32 -8.25
C VAL A 49 7.31 1.89 -9.06
N LEU A 50 7.12 2.09 -10.36
CA LEU A 50 8.15 2.64 -11.25
C LEU A 50 8.57 4.05 -10.81
N TRP A 51 7.59 4.92 -10.56
CA TRP A 51 7.87 6.27 -10.07
C TRP A 51 8.66 6.23 -8.76
N LYS A 52 8.30 5.33 -7.84
CA LYS A 52 9.00 5.23 -6.56
C LYS A 52 10.43 4.71 -6.72
N HIS A 53 10.66 3.72 -7.58
CA HIS A 53 12.01 3.30 -7.97
C HIS A 53 12.84 4.46 -8.49
N CYS A 54 12.33 5.24 -9.46
CA CYS A 54 13.05 6.39 -10.01
C CYS A 54 13.32 7.46 -8.94
N SER A 55 12.32 7.80 -8.12
CA SER A 55 12.44 8.83 -7.08
C SER A 55 13.46 8.48 -6.00
N LEU A 56 13.68 7.18 -5.74
CA LEU A 56 14.63 6.68 -4.75
C LEU A 56 15.99 6.31 -5.38
N GLY A 57 16.26 6.70 -6.62
CA GLY A 57 17.52 6.40 -7.29
C GLY A 57 17.77 4.91 -7.50
N HIS A 58 16.72 4.16 -7.87
CA HIS A 58 16.75 2.71 -8.05
C HIS A 58 17.15 1.93 -6.79
N ALA A 59 16.77 2.45 -5.62
CA ALA A 59 16.90 1.75 -4.35
C ALA A 59 16.35 0.32 -4.44
N GLY A 60 16.95 -0.58 -3.65
CA GLY A 60 16.56 -1.99 -3.61
C GLY A 60 15.07 -2.17 -3.28
N VAL A 61 14.50 -3.27 -3.77
CA VAL A 61 13.06 -3.60 -3.65
C VAL A 61 12.51 -3.42 -2.23
N GLN A 62 13.28 -3.78 -1.20
CA GLN A 62 12.85 -3.60 0.19
C GLN A 62 12.61 -2.13 0.58
N ILE A 63 13.45 -1.21 0.12
CA ILE A 63 13.31 0.22 0.43
C ILE A 63 12.05 0.77 -0.27
N VAL A 64 11.87 0.42 -1.54
CA VAL A 64 10.70 0.82 -2.33
C VAL A 64 9.41 0.26 -1.70
N MET A 65 9.44 -1.00 -1.27
CA MET A 65 8.32 -1.62 -0.57
C MET A 65 7.99 -0.92 0.74
N THR A 66 8.99 -0.62 1.58
CA THR A 66 8.76 0.07 2.86
C THR A 66 8.10 1.42 2.62
N GLN A 67 8.62 2.19 1.66
CA GLN A 67 8.08 3.51 1.37
C GLN A 67 6.68 3.48 0.76
N LEU A 68 6.40 2.56 -0.18
CA LEU A 68 5.05 2.40 -0.73
C LEU A 68 4.03 1.92 0.33
N ARG A 69 4.48 1.17 1.34
CA ARG A 69 3.63 0.68 2.43
C ARG A 69 3.18 1.79 3.38
N GLU A 70 3.83 2.95 3.35
CA GLU A 70 3.40 4.12 4.12
C GLU A 70 2.09 4.70 3.63
N GLU A 71 1.70 4.40 2.39
CA GLU A 71 0.48 4.93 1.78
C GLU A 71 -0.47 3.83 1.28
N PHE A 72 0.08 2.69 0.84
CA PHE A 72 -0.68 1.68 0.11
C PHE A 72 -0.52 0.26 0.67
N TRP A 73 -1.64 -0.44 0.73
CA TRP A 73 -1.70 -1.87 0.93
C TRP A 73 -1.91 -2.60 -0.40
N ILE A 74 -0.83 -2.72 -1.17
CA ILE A 74 -0.85 -3.44 -2.45
C ILE A 74 -0.96 -4.95 -2.19
N LEU A 75 -1.96 -5.58 -2.79
CA LEU A 75 -2.12 -7.04 -2.73
C LEU A 75 -0.98 -7.74 -3.50
N LYS A 76 -0.48 -8.88 -3.02
CA LYS A 76 0.67 -9.60 -3.63
C LYS A 76 1.94 -8.72 -3.76
N PHE A 77 2.11 -7.76 -2.86
CA PHE A 77 3.10 -6.68 -2.91
C PHE A 77 4.51 -7.07 -3.41
N ARG A 78 5.13 -8.10 -2.81
CA ARG A 78 6.48 -8.56 -3.21
C ARG A 78 6.58 -9.00 -4.67
N LYS A 79 5.50 -9.53 -5.24
CA LYS A 79 5.47 -9.95 -6.65
C LYS A 79 5.34 -8.73 -7.57
N THR A 80 4.69 -7.68 -7.08
CA THR A 80 4.39 -6.46 -7.84
C THR A 80 5.54 -5.46 -7.82
N VAL A 81 6.28 -5.35 -6.72
CA VAL A 81 7.50 -4.51 -6.64
C VAL A 81 8.69 -5.34 -7.13
N ARG A 82 9.17 -5.04 -8.34
CA ARG A 82 10.32 -5.68 -9.00
C ARG A 82 11.12 -4.65 -9.77
#